data_AF-A0A094CZU0-F1
#
_entry.id   AF-A0A094CZU0-F1
#
_cell.length_a   1.000
_cell.length_b   1.000
_cell.length_c   1.000
_cell.angle_alpha   90.00
_cell.angle_beta   90.00
_cell.angle_gamma   90.00
#
_symmetry.space_group_name_H-M   'P 1'
#
loop_
_entity.id
_entity.type
_entity.pdbx_description
1 polymer ?
#
loop_
_entity_poly.entity_id
_entity_poly.type
_entity_poly.pdbx_seq_one_letter_code
_entity_poly.pdbx_strand_id
1 'polypeptide(L)'
;MQISFLKDLATPRDPTSPFSFLNYLFSKGRLQKFINLGTFLPARKEYEDYMRWCASHFSRAVRYGTEITRVDAVHNPDTGKVDRFNVHWTDLATGLPGSACARNVVVATGGSPAVPPLFAPFATGPDARFIHSSHYATAIPSLSASLLAPASPKHFVVVGGGQSAAEIYVDLGVRFPEAKVTLLVKDSSLRPSDDSPFVNEIFDPDRVTPTYELGAAERAAKREKDKGTNYGVVRLELLERIYSELYAQEVDEPCEEKWRCRVRDSTTVVGVERLDQSGGVRLEIAQTRKENAEREVLEVGLVVFATGYVRDAHVRILEGTRGLLAAEGGGAAAVAAPVEEVAPVVETEVAQVEAPVEVAETVAETAPETATEAVAPEPVEVHTATETTVESTPAPPASLPAPETITSVTAAVPAPETTTTTTETAPLASTTPSSADASSSSAPSAAAAATADTTPADTTTEQVKTKLTAAVTTPPPAIFPVGRDYKVQYAPGAVEEGAGVWLQGCNERTHGLSDTLLSILAHRGGEVVQSIFGPSGSK
;
A
#
# COMPACT_ATOMS: atom_id res chain seq x y z
N MET A 1 -11.83 6.09 2.97
CA MET A 1 -11.05 4.88 3.33
C MET A 1 -11.60 3.71 2.52
N GLN A 2 -10.91 2.57 2.42
CA GLN A 2 -11.49 1.35 1.82
C GLN A 2 -12.12 0.40 2.85
N ILE A 3 -12.25 0.86 4.10
CA ILE A 3 -12.70 0.11 5.27
C ILE A 3 -13.53 1.02 6.18
N SER A 4 -14.53 0.46 6.87
CA SER A 4 -15.33 1.16 7.88
C SER A 4 -14.47 1.67 9.02
N PHE A 5 -14.73 2.90 9.49
CA PHE A 5 -14.08 3.48 10.66
C PHE A 5 -14.29 2.69 11.96
N LEU A 6 -15.25 1.77 12.01
CA LEU A 6 -15.45 0.90 13.18
C LEU A 6 -14.35 -0.18 13.31
N LYS A 7 -13.63 -0.50 12.21
CA LYS A 7 -12.43 -1.34 12.24
C LYS A 7 -11.17 -0.49 12.48
N ASP A 8 -11.20 0.30 13.57
CA ASP A 8 -10.11 1.18 14.00
C ASP A 8 -9.06 0.47 14.88
N LEU A 9 -8.16 1.24 15.52
CA LEU A 9 -7.05 0.71 16.33
C LEU A 9 -7.48 0.09 17.67
N ALA A 10 -8.74 0.22 18.08
CA ALA A 10 -9.22 -0.31 19.36
C ALA A 10 -10.66 -0.86 19.34
N THR A 11 -11.60 -0.23 18.63
CA THR A 11 -13.04 -0.51 18.70
C THR A 11 -13.43 -2.00 18.52
N PRO A 12 -12.81 -2.78 17.60
CA PRO A 12 -13.09 -4.23 17.46
C PRO A 12 -12.62 -5.11 18.62
N ARG A 13 -11.76 -4.60 19.51
CA ARG A 13 -11.30 -5.27 20.73
C ARG A 13 -12.03 -4.74 21.96
N ASP A 14 -12.34 -3.45 21.97
CA ASP A 14 -12.89 -2.72 23.10
C ASP A 14 -13.50 -1.38 22.61
N PRO A 15 -14.84 -1.30 22.47
CA PRO A 15 -15.51 -0.09 22.01
C PRO A 15 -15.55 1.03 23.07
N THR A 16 -15.15 0.75 24.32
CA THR A 16 -15.04 1.77 25.38
C THR A 16 -13.66 2.46 25.38
N SER A 17 -12.72 1.95 24.57
CA SER A 17 -11.36 2.46 24.50
C SER A 17 -11.31 3.96 24.16
N PRO A 18 -10.48 4.75 24.88
CA PRO A 18 -10.26 6.15 24.55
C PRO A 18 -9.58 6.34 23.18
N PHE A 19 -9.00 5.29 22.59
CA PHE A 19 -8.34 5.35 21.28
C PHE A 19 -9.26 5.00 20.08
N SER A 20 -10.57 4.92 20.29
CA SER A 20 -11.55 4.76 19.19
C SER A 20 -11.61 5.99 18.27
N PHE A 21 -11.96 5.78 16.99
CA PHE A 21 -12.12 6.86 16.01
C PHE A 21 -13.24 7.84 16.42
N LEU A 22 -14.30 7.33 17.06
CA LEU A 22 -15.38 8.15 17.60
C LEU A 22 -14.91 9.07 18.74
N ASN A 23 -14.09 8.57 19.68
CA ASN A 23 -13.55 9.43 20.74
C ASN A 23 -12.53 10.45 20.21
N TYR A 24 -11.77 10.11 19.16
CA TYR A 24 -10.96 11.09 18.41
C TYR A 24 -11.82 12.21 17.79
N LEU A 25 -12.91 11.85 17.10
CA LEU A 25 -13.83 12.82 16.50
C LEU A 25 -14.49 13.73 17.55
N PHE A 26 -14.84 13.18 18.71
CA PHE A 26 -15.34 13.93 19.87
C PHE A 26 -14.26 14.90 20.39
N SER A 27 -13.07 14.38 20.68
CA SER A 27 -11.91 15.15 21.18
C SER A 27 -11.46 16.27 20.23
N LYS A 28 -11.71 16.12 18.92
CA LYS A 28 -11.40 17.12 17.88
C LYS A 28 -12.59 18.04 17.55
N GLY A 29 -13.70 17.98 18.29
CA GLY A 29 -14.90 18.81 18.05
C GLY A 29 -15.59 18.56 16.70
N ARG A 30 -15.36 17.39 16.08
CA ARG A 30 -15.81 17.03 14.73
C ARG A 30 -16.96 16.02 14.69
N LEU A 31 -17.26 15.32 15.78
CA LEU A 31 -18.23 14.21 15.81
C LEU A 31 -19.56 14.52 15.11
N GLN A 32 -20.25 15.61 15.45
CA GLN A 32 -21.52 15.95 14.79
C GLN A 32 -21.35 16.24 13.29
N LYS A 33 -20.25 16.87 12.88
CA LYS A 33 -19.97 17.13 11.46
C LYS A 33 -19.71 15.83 10.70
N PHE A 34 -19.06 14.87 11.33
CA PHE A 34 -18.81 13.55 10.75
C PHE A 34 -20.09 12.71 10.66
N ILE A 35 -20.94 12.72 11.69
CA ILE A 35 -22.28 12.10 11.66
C ILE A 35 -23.08 12.64 10.47
N ASN A 36 -23.06 13.96 10.26
CA ASN A 36 -23.75 14.62 9.15
C ASN A 36 -23.17 14.27 7.74
N LEU A 37 -22.03 13.59 7.63
CA LEU A 37 -21.52 13.09 6.34
C LEU A 37 -22.17 11.75 5.93
N GLY A 38 -22.84 11.04 6.84
CA GLY A 38 -23.50 9.76 6.55
C GLY A 38 -22.57 8.63 6.09
N THR A 39 -21.25 8.74 6.30
CA THR A 39 -20.24 7.84 5.71
C THR A 39 -19.52 6.97 6.74
N PHE A 40 -19.29 5.71 6.36
CA PHE A 40 -18.39 4.81 7.09
C PHE A 40 -16.91 4.95 6.67
N LEU A 41 -16.61 5.70 5.59
CA LEU A 41 -15.33 5.65 4.89
C LEU A 41 -14.55 6.99 4.96
N PRO A 42 -14.03 7.42 6.13
CA PRO A 42 -13.39 8.72 6.32
C PRO A 42 -12.28 9.01 5.30
N ALA A 43 -12.00 10.29 5.03
CA ALA A 43 -10.90 10.66 4.13
C ALA A 43 -9.55 10.14 4.68
N ARG A 44 -8.64 9.65 3.81
CA ARG A 44 -7.34 9.10 4.27
C ARG A 44 -6.55 10.11 5.12
N LYS A 45 -6.65 11.41 4.81
CA LYS A 45 -6.07 12.51 5.59
C LYS A 45 -6.65 12.66 7.00
N GLU A 46 -7.95 12.38 7.19
CA GLU A 46 -8.59 12.43 8.51
C GLU A 46 -8.27 11.18 9.35
N TYR A 47 -8.18 10.02 8.70
CA TYR A 47 -7.75 8.78 9.35
C TYR A 47 -6.25 8.79 9.70
N GLU A 48 -5.43 9.51 8.92
CA GLU A 48 -4.02 9.75 9.21
C GLU A 48 -3.82 10.74 10.38
N ASP A 49 -4.66 11.79 10.52
CA ASP A 49 -4.69 12.63 11.74
C ASP A 49 -5.21 11.87 12.97
N TYR A 50 -6.11 10.88 12.80
CA TYR A 50 -6.50 9.95 13.87
C TYR A 50 -5.33 9.09 14.35
N MET A 51 -4.63 8.42 13.43
CA MET A 51 -3.47 7.59 13.80
C MET A 51 -2.33 8.43 14.39
N ARG A 52 -2.08 9.64 13.87
CA ARG A 52 -1.14 10.62 14.45
C ARG A 52 -1.55 11.02 15.88
N TRP A 53 -2.83 11.30 16.09
CA TRP A 53 -3.36 11.62 17.42
C TRP A 53 -3.15 10.47 18.39
N CYS A 54 -3.53 9.24 18.05
CA CYS A 54 -3.25 8.05 18.87
C CYS A 54 -1.74 7.92 19.19
N ALA A 55 -0.88 8.02 18.17
CA ALA A 55 0.57 7.90 18.33
C ALA A 55 1.18 8.97 19.26
N SER A 56 0.60 10.17 19.32
CA SER A 56 1.11 11.27 20.16
C SER A 56 1.14 10.93 21.67
N HIS A 57 0.19 10.11 22.13
CA HIS A 57 0.15 9.61 23.51
C HIS A 57 1.34 8.68 23.85
N PHE A 58 1.99 8.10 22.84
CA PHE A 58 3.12 7.17 22.99
C PHE A 58 4.47 7.81 22.65
N SER A 59 4.53 9.12 22.46
CA SER A 59 5.74 9.89 22.12
C SER A 59 6.97 9.62 23.00
N ARG A 60 6.77 9.26 24.28
CA ARG A 60 7.86 8.88 25.22
C ARG A 60 8.44 7.48 24.98
N ALA A 61 7.77 6.64 24.20
CA ALA A 61 8.13 5.26 23.90
C ALA A 61 8.50 5.01 22.42
N VAL A 62 8.41 6.04 21.56
CA VAL A 62 8.70 5.94 20.14
C VAL A 62 9.96 6.74 19.79
N ARG A 63 10.96 6.08 19.22
CA ARG A 63 12.12 6.74 18.58
C ARG A 63 11.85 6.88 17.08
N TYR A 64 11.58 8.10 16.63
CA TYR A 64 11.53 8.42 15.20
C TYR A 64 12.94 8.62 14.63
N GLY A 65 13.07 8.57 13.31
CA GLY A 65 14.34 8.84 12.61
C GLY A 65 15.36 7.70 12.68
N THR A 66 14.95 6.47 13.00
CA THR A 66 15.85 5.30 13.04
C THR A 66 15.34 4.16 12.14
N GLU A 67 16.18 3.67 11.22
CA GLU A 67 15.90 2.45 10.46
C GLU A 67 16.47 1.23 11.20
N ILE A 68 15.64 0.22 11.47
CA ILE A 68 16.11 -1.07 12.02
C ILE A 68 16.83 -1.85 10.92
N THR A 69 18.10 -2.16 11.16
CA THR A 69 18.98 -2.83 10.19
C THR A 69 19.04 -4.34 10.42
N ARG A 70 19.15 -4.79 11.68
CA ARG A 70 19.32 -6.20 12.08
C ARG A 70 18.82 -6.46 13.49
N VAL A 71 18.44 -7.70 13.77
CA VAL A 71 18.21 -8.26 15.11
C VAL A 71 19.13 -9.46 15.27
N ASP A 72 19.90 -9.46 16.36
CA ASP A 72 20.87 -10.50 16.68
C ASP A 72 20.49 -11.26 17.96
N ALA A 73 20.71 -12.57 17.94
CA ALA A 73 20.49 -13.45 19.08
C ALA A 73 21.56 -13.28 20.17
N VAL A 74 21.15 -13.05 21.42
CA VAL A 74 22.08 -12.95 22.56
C VAL A 74 21.83 -14.13 23.50
N HIS A 75 22.89 -14.91 23.76
CA HIS A 75 22.82 -16.10 24.57
C HIS A 75 23.09 -15.80 26.05
N ASN A 76 22.34 -16.47 26.93
CA ASN A 76 22.62 -16.59 28.34
C ASN A 76 23.78 -17.58 28.54
N PRO A 77 24.90 -17.18 29.21
CA PRO A 77 26.06 -18.04 29.39
C PRO A 77 25.79 -19.26 30.28
N ASP A 78 24.81 -19.20 31.18
CA ASP A 78 24.53 -20.26 32.15
C ASP A 78 23.62 -21.37 31.57
N THR A 79 22.70 -21.00 30.66
CA THR A 79 21.75 -21.94 30.03
C THR A 79 22.14 -22.35 28.61
N GLY A 80 23.01 -21.58 27.95
CA GLY A 80 23.34 -21.74 26.53
C GLY A 80 22.21 -21.34 25.57
N LYS A 81 21.10 -20.78 26.08
CA LYS A 81 19.90 -20.42 25.31
C LYS A 81 19.84 -18.93 25.04
N VAL A 82 19.05 -18.51 24.05
CA VAL A 82 18.78 -17.10 23.79
C VAL A 82 17.74 -16.55 24.77
N ASP A 83 18.15 -15.61 25.61
CA ASP A 83 17.29 -14.97 26.63
C ASP A 83 16.85 -13.55 26.25
N ARG A 84 17.54 -12.96 25.26
CA ARG A 84 17.31 -11.61 24.74
C ARG A 84 17.87 -11.45 23.33
N PHE A 85 17.46 -10.38 22.66
CA PHE A 85 17.85 -10.03 21.31
C PHE A 85 18.43 -8.61 21.29
N ASN A 86 19.51 -8.38 20.55
CA ASN A 86 20.04 -7.04 20.33
C ASN A 86 19.47 -6.48 19.02
N VAL A 87 18.71 -5.39 19.11
CA VAL A 87 18.12 -4.70 17.96
C VAL A 87 19.06 -3.60 17.52
N HIS A 88 19.53 -3.65 16.28
CA HIS A 88 20.44 -2.67 15.68
C HIS A 88 19.70 -1.71 14.76
N TRP A 89 20.10 -0.44 14.75
CA TRP A 89 19.55 0.59 13.87
C TRP A 89 20.61 1.57 13.36
N THR A 90 20.27 2.29 12.29
CA THR A 90 20.97 3.50 11.84
C THR A 90 20.10 4.72 12.11
N ASP A 91 20.69 5.76 12.70
CA ASP A 91 20.07 7.06 12.89
C ASP A 91 20.09 7.85 11.57
N LEU A 92 18.93 8.17 11.02
CA LEU A 92 18.76 8.70 9.66
C LEU A 92 19.18 10.18 9.51
N ALA A 93 19.35 10.90 10.63
CA ALA A 93 19.81 12.29 10.62
C ALA A 93 21.34 12.40 10.71
N THR A 94 21.98 11.44 11.39
CA THR A 94 23.43 11.47 11.68
C THR A 94 24.24 10.39 10.97
N GLY A 95 23.59 9.35 10.43
CA GLY A 95 24.23 8.17 9.87
C GLY A 95 24.85 7.23 10.92
N LEU A 96 24.71 7.55 12.22
CA LEU A 96 25.38 6.80 13.29
C LEU A 96 24.63 5.51 13.65
N PRO A 97 25.35 4.40 13.95
CA PRO A 97 24.73 3.18 14.41
C PRO A 97 24.30 3.28 15.87
N GLY A 98 23.27 2.53 16.25
CA GLY A 98 22.91 2.27 17.64
C GLY A 98 22.35 0.86 17.83
N SER A 99 22.26 0.42 19.09
CA SER A 99 21.58 -0.83 19.42
C SER A 99 21.00 -0.85 20.83
N ALA A 100 20.00 -1.70 21.07
CA ALA A 100 19.42 -1.95 22.39
C ALA A 100 18.99 -3.42 22.54
N CYS A 101 19.16 -3.96 23.74
CA CYS A 101 18.71 -5.32 24.07
C CYS A 101 17.23 -5.32 24.51
N ALA A 102 16.46 -6.28 24.02
CA ALA A 102 15.10 -6.57 24.44
C ALA A 102 14.87 -8.08 24.59
N ARG A 103 14.12 -8.52 25.62
CA ARG A 103 13.77 -9.95 25.79
C ARG A 103 12.80 -10.44 24.70
N ASN A 104 11.92 -9.55 24.23
CA ASN A 104 10.89 -9.82 23.23
C ASN A 104 10.92 -8.75 22.13
N VAL A 105 10.82 -9.14 20.86
CA VAL A 105 10.87 -8.23 19.70
C VAL A 105 9.66 -8.46 18.78
N VAL A 106 8.98 -7.39 18.35
CA VAL A 106 7.91 -7.46 17.35
C VAL A 106 8.38 -6.76 16.06
N VAL A 107 8.31 -7.46 14.93
CA VAL A 107 8.68 -6.93 13.61
C VAL A 107 7.40 -6.57 12.85
N ALA A 108 7.12 -5.27 12.73
CA ALA A 108 5.89 -4.72 12.16
C ALA A 108 6.17 -3.69 11.05
N THR A 109 7.08 -4.01 10.12
CA THR A 109 7.67 -3.05 9.16
C THR A 109 6.79 -2.68 7.96
N GLY A 110 5.59 -3.25 7.82
CA GLY A 110 4.77 -3.06 6.62
C GLY A 110 5.38 -3.71 5.38
N GLY A 111 5.30 -3.03 4.23
CA GLY A 111 5.83 -3.54 2.96
C GLY A 111 6.63 -2.51 2.16
N SER A 112 7.64 -3.00 1.44
CA SER A 112 8.54 -2.24 0.57
C SER A 112 7.96 -2.09 -0.84
N PRO A 113 8.23 -0.98 -1.57
CA PRO A 113 7.84 -0.79 -2.96
C PRO A 113 8.19 -1.96 -3.90
N ALA A 114 7.21 -2.50 -4.63
CA ALA A 114 7.44 -3.59 -5.60
C ALA A 114 7.79 -3.03 -6.99
N VAL A 115 9.01 -2.48 -7.15
CA VAL A 115 9.50 -1.95 -8.43
C VAL A 115 10.04 -3.11 -9.31
N PRO A 116 9.59 -3.28 -10.56
CA PRO A 116 10.11 -4.33 -11.44
C PRO A 116 11.62 -4.12 -11.75
N PRO A 117 12.47 -5.16 -11.76
CA PRO A 117 13.94 -5.02 -11.85
C PRO A 117 14.43 -4.19 -13.05
N LEU A 118 13.72 -4.26 -14.18
CA LEU A 118 13.97 -3.48 -15.40
C LEU A 118 14.13 -1.96 -15.14
N PHE A 119 13.46 -1.42 -14.12
CA PHE A 119 13.42 0.02 -13.84
C PHE A 119 14.31 0.46 -12.67
N ALA A 120 14.98 -0.46 -11.99
CA ALA A 120 15.86 -0.13 -10.86
C ALA A 120 16.96 0.91 -11.22
N PRO A 121 17.59 0.88 -12.43
CA PRO A 121 18.56 1.90 -12.86
C PRO A 121 17.97 3.30 -13.16
N PHE A 122 16.65 3.46 -13.07
CA PHE A 122 15.93 4.69 -13.47
C PHE A 122 15.08 5.29 -12.35
N ALA A 123 14.94 4.59 -11.22
CA ALA A 123 14.15 5.02 -10.06
C ALA A 123 14.89 6.00 -9.11
N THR A 124 16.13 6.38 -9.41
CA THR A 124 16.98 7.23 -8.56
C THR A 124 17.80 8.25 -9.36
N GLY A 125 18.22 9.31 -8.67
CA GLY A 125 18.95 10.46 -9.24
C GLY A 125 18.06 11.70 -9.46
N PRO A 126 18.65 12.87 -9.79
CA PRO A 126 17.91 14.11 -10.01
C PRO A 126 16.95 14.02 -11.21
N ASP A 127 17.28 13.21 -12.21
CA ASP A 127 16.47 12.97 -13.41
C ASP A 127 15.54 11.76 -13.32
N ALA A 128 15.24 11.29 -12.10
CA ALA A 128 14.29 10.19 -11.90
C ALA A 128 12.89 10.60 -12.41
N ARG A 129 12.45 10.00 -13.52
CA ARG A 129 11.08 10.08 -14.05
C ARG A 129 10.23 8.87 -13.71
N PHE A 130 10.78 7.91 -12.97
CA PHE A 130 10.07 6.78 -12.40
C PHE A 130 9.86 6.99 -10.91
N ILE A 131 8.60 7.00 -10.47
CA ILE A 131 8.24 7.04 -9.04
C ILE A 131 7.33 5.87 -8.72
N HIS A 132 7.56 5.18 -7.60
CA HIS A 132 6.57 4.24 -7.08
C HIS A 132 5.43 5.00 -6.38
N SER A 133 4.23 4.46 -6.44
CA SER A 133 2.99 5.03 -5.88
C SER A 133 3.11 5.48 -4.42
N SER A 134 3.93 4.79 -3.60
CA SER A 134 4.28 5.17 -2.22
C SER A 134 4.91 6.56 -2.08
N HIS A 135 5.58 7.07 -3.13
CA HIS A 135 6.23 8.38 -3.14
C HIS A 135 5.45 9.40 -3.96
N TYR A 136 4.27 9.06 -4.51
CA TYR A 136 3.54 9.93 -5.44
C TYR A 136 3.27 11.32 -4.84
N ALA A 137 2.61 11.37 -3.68
CA ALA A 137 2.20 12.62 -3.05
C ALA A 137 3.38 13.47 -2.53
N THR A 138 4.56 12.87 -2.30
CA THR A 138 5.76 13.57 -1.82
C THR A 138 6.71 13.99 -2.95
N ALA A 139 6.74 13.27 -4.07
CA ALA A 139 7.58 13.58 -5.24
C ALA A 139 6.88 14.48 -6.27
N ILE A 140 5.56 14.35 -6.47
CA ILE A 140 4.85 15.11 -7.50
C ILE A 140 4.94 16.65 -7.33
N PRO A 141 4.99 17.25 -6.11
CA PRO A 141 5.12 18.70 -5.98
C PRO A 141 6.47 19.22 -6.49
N SER A 142 7.58 18.53 -6.21
CA SER A 142 8.92 18.91 -6.68
C SER A 142 9.12 18.62 -8.17
N LEU A 143 8.52 17.53 -8.69
CA LEU A 143 8.60 17.19 -10.11
C LEU A 143 7.75 18.12 -11.00
N SER A 144 6.65 18.68 -10.49
CA SER A 144 5.68 19.48 -11.26
C SER A 144 6.33 20.56 -12.15
N ALA A 145 7.32 21.31 -11.66
CA ALA A 145 7.99 22.35 -12.44
C ALA A 145 8.78 21.78 -13.64
N SER A 146 9.42 20.61 -13.47
CA SER A 146 10.13 19.93 -14.56
C SER A 146 9.16 19.31 -15.57
N LEU A 147 8.07 18.69 -15.09
CA LEU A 147 7.04 18.08 -15.94
C LEU A 147 6.29 19.12 -16.79
N LEU A 148 6.13 20.34 -16.28
CA LEU A 148 5.52 21.46 -17.00
C LEU A 148 6.49 22.20 -17.95
N ALA A 149 7.81 22.04 -17.80
CA ALA A 149 8.79 22.72 -18.66
C ALA A 149 8.57 22.42 -20.16
N PRO A 150 8.74 23.39 -21.09
CA PRO A 150 8.35 23.22 -22.50
C PRO A 150 8.99 22.02 -23.22
N ALA A 151 10.23 21.66 -22.86
CA ALA A 151 10.95 20.54 -23.46
C ALA A 151 10.56 19.14 -22.90
N SER A 152 9.83 19.07 -21.78
CA SER A 152 9.45 17.81 -21.16
C SER A 152 8.22 17.19 -21.85
N PRO A 153 8.22 15.89 -22.21
CA PRO A 153 7.08 15.27 -22.89
C PRO A 153 5.81 15.31 -22.03
N LYS A 154 4.71 15.81 -22.61
CA LYS A 154 3.41 15.97 -21.92
C LYS A 154 2.58 14.68 -21.87
N HIS A 155 3.24 13.53 -21.83
CA HIS A 155 2.60 12.22 -21.68
C HIS A 155 3.09 11.57 -20.38
N PHE A 156 2.16 11.23 -19.50
CA PHE A 156 2.42 10.54 -18.24
C PHE A 156 1.79 9.15 -18.26
N VAL A 157 2.52 8.16 -17.76
CA VAL A 157 2.08 6.75 -17.72
C VAL A 157 1.93 6.29 -16.28
N VAL A 158 0.85 5.57 -16.00
CA VAL A 158 0.65 4.86 -14.73
C VAL A 158 0.63 3.36 -15.02
N VAL A 159 1.39 2.56 -14.29
CA VAL A 159 1.51 1.11 -14.52
C VAL A 159 0.92 0.36 -13.33
N GLY A 160 -0.18 -0.36 -13.56
CA GLY A 160 -0.90 -1.15 -12.54
C GLY A 160 -2.42 -1.15 -12.76
N GLY A 161 -3.11 -2.16 -12.20
CA GLY A 161 -4.57 -2.30 -12.29
C GLY A 161 -5.35 -2.17 -10.97
N GLY A 162 -4.66 -1.95 -9.85
CA GLY A 162 -5.30 -1.80 -8.53
C GLY A 162 -5.58 -0.36 -8.11
N GLN A 163 -6.26 -0.17 -6.99
CA GLN A 163 -6.71 1.13 -6.44
C GLN A 163 -5.69 2.27 -6.58
N SER A 164 -4.41 2.03 -6.22
CA SER A 164 -3.36 3.07 -6.29
C SER A 164 -3.11 3.57 -7.71
N ALA A 165 -3.32 2.73 -8.73
CA ALA A 165 -3.14 3.08 -10.13
C ALA A 165 -4.30 3.96 -10.61
N ALA A 166 -5.54 3.56 -10.30
CA ALA A 166 -6.76 4.29 -10.62
C ALA A 166 -6.79 5.69 -9.95
N GLU A 167 -6.46 5.78 -8.67
CA GLU A 167 -6.41 7.06 -7.94
C GLU A 167 -5.35 8.01 -8.51
N ILE A 168 -4.17 7.51 -8.87
CA ILE A 168 -3.08 8.33 -9.42
C ILE A 168 -3.38 8.73 -10.87
N TYR A 169 -4.01 7.86 -11.66
CA TYR A 169 -4.47 8.18 -13.01
C TYR A 169 -5.44 9.37 -13.00
N VAL A 170 -6.45 9.33 -12.13
CA VAL A 170 -7.43 10.40 -11.96
C VAL A 170 -6.79 11.68 -11.40
N ASP A 171 -5.92 11.58 -10.39
CA ASP A 171 -5.23 12.76 -9.84
C ASP A 171 -4.31 13.42 -10.87
N LEU A 172 -3.56 12.65 -11.68
CA LEU A 172 -2.76 13.18 -12.80
C LEU A 172 -3.65 13.86 -13.86
N GLY A 173 -4.76 13.22 -14.24
CA GLY A 173 -5.71 13.73 -15.24
C GLY A 173 -6.32 15.08 -14.87
N VAL A 174 -6.51 15.35 -13.56
CA VAL A 174 -7.01 16.62 -13.01
C VAL A 174 -5.86 17.62 -12.74
N ARG A 175 -4.73 17.16 -12.19
CA ARG A 175 -3.58 17.99 -11.79
C ARG A 175 -2.85 18.60 -12.99
N PHE A 176 -2.85 17.90 -14.12
CA PHE A 176 -2.17 18.32 -15.34
C PHE A 176 -3.17 18.28 -16.52
N PRO A 177 -4.05 19.29 -16.67
CA PRO A 177 -5.13 19.28 -17.67
C PRO A 177 -4.62 19.20 -19.11
N GLU A 178 -3.44 19.75 -19.40
CA GLU A 178 -2.80 19.72 -20.73
C GLU A 178 -2.01 18.42 -21.01
N ALA A 179 -1.89 17.52 -20.03
CA ALA A 179 -1.10 16.29 -20.19
C ALA A 179 -1.96 15.13 -20.69
N LYS A 180 -1.41 14.35 -21.63
CA LYS A 180 -1.89 13.01 -21.96
C LYS A 180 -1.56 12.08 -20.79
N VAL A 181 -2.52 11.27 -20.34
CA VAL A 181 -2.36 10.31 -19.24
C VAL A 181 -2.77 8.93 -19.72
N THR A 182 -1.93 7.92 -19.53
CA THR A 182 -2.25 6.54 -19.94
C THR A 182 -2.03 5.56 -18.80
N LEU A 183 -3.10 4.85 -18.43
CA LEU A 183 -3.05 3.73 -17.50
C LEU A 183 -2.74 2.44 -18.27
N LEU A 184 -1.63 1.78 -17.95
CA LEU A 184 -1.24 0.49 -18.49
C LEU A 184 -1.59 -0.62 -17.49
N VAL A 185 -2.51 -1.50 -17.90
CA VAL A 185 -3.01 -2.62 -17.09
C VAL A 185 -2.55 -3.93 -17.74
N LYS A 186 -1.94 -4.82 -16.94
CA LYS A 186 -1.43 -6.12 -17.41
C LYS A 186 -2.54 -7.14 -17.67
N ASP A 187 -3.63 -7.06 -16.90
CA ASP A 187 -4.84 -7.88 -17.06
C ASP A 187 -5.74 -7.28 -18.16
N SER A 188 -6.72 -8.04 -18.66
CA SER A 188 -7.63 -7.64 -19.75
C SER A 188 -8.73 -6.66 -19.33
N SER A 189 -8.76 -6.25 -18.05
CA SER A 189 -9.74 -5.32 -17.50
C SER A 189 -9.28 -4.75 -16.17
N LEU A 190 -9.81 -3.59 -15.79
CA LEU A 190 -9.86 -3.17 -14.39
C LEU A 190 -11.02 -3.91 -13.70
N ARG A 191 -10.81 -4.37 -12.46
CA ARG A 191 -11.79 -5.19 -11.74
C ARG A 191 -12.25 -4.52 -10.45
N PRO A 192 -13.56 -4.61 -10.10
CA PRO A 192 -14.05 -4.09 -8.84
C PRO A 192 -13.48 -4.87 -7.65
N SER A 193 -13.26 -4.19 -6.53
CA SER A 193 -12.96 -4.84 -5.24
C SER A 193 -14.23 -5.46 -4.68
N ASP A 194 -14.23 -6.77 -4.44
CA ASP A 194 -15.35 -7.44 -3.76
C ASP A 194 -15.31 -7.10 -2.26
N ASP A 195 -16.25 -6.28 -1.81
CA ASP A 195 -16.55 -6.03 -0.40
C ASP A 195 -17.98 -6.47 -0.01
N SER A 196 -18.55 -7.41 -0.75
CA SER A 196 -19.85 -8.00 -0.43
C SER A 196 -19.81 -8.71 0.94
N PRO A 197 -20.88 -8.66 1.77
CA PRO A 197 -20.79 -9.01 3.19
C PRO A 197 -20.21 -10.41 3.48
N PHE A 198 -20.69 -11.45 2.80
CA PHE A 198 -20.23 -12.83 3.00
C PHE A 198 -18.79 -13.07 2.54
N VAL A 199 -18.30 -12.33 1.53
CA VAL A 199 -16.91 -12.43 1.07
C VAL A 199 -15.99 -11.62 2.01
N ASN A 200 -16.45 -10.46 2.46
CA ASN A 200 -15.73 -9.58 3.39
C ASN A 200 -15.54 -10.20 4.80
N GLU A 201 -16.31 -11.24 5.17
CA GLU A 201 -16.08 -12.03 6.40
C GLU A 201 -14.67 -12.61 6.50
N ILE A 202 -13.95 -12.86 5.38
CA ILE A 202 -12.56 -13.35 5.42
C ILE A 202 -11.59 -12.43 6.17
N PHE A 203 -12.01 -11.17 6.41
CA PHE A 203 -11.25 -10.16 7.14
C PHE A 203 -11.66 -10.00 8.61
N ASP A 204 -12.56 -10.85 9.12
CA ASP A 204 -12.96 -10.85 10.52
C ASP A 204 -12.01 -11.68 11.39
N PRO A 205 -11.85 -11.35 12.70
CA PRO A 205 -10.73 -11.85 13.48
C PRO A 205 -10.78 -13.35 13.78
N ASP A 206 -11.99 -13.91 13.89
CA ASP A 206 -12.22 -15.33 14.12
C ASP A 206 -11.75 -16.20 12.94
N ARG A 207 -11.79 -15.67 11.71
CA ARG A 207 -11.38 -16.40 10.50
C ARG A 207 -9.89 -16.70 10.42
N VAL A 208 -9.06 -16.06 11.24
CA VAL A 208 -7.60 -16.29 11.25
C VAL A 208 -7.24 -17.69 11.75
N THR A 209 -7.90 -18.19 12.81
CA THR A 209 -7.57 -19.53 13.36
C THR A 209 -7.89 -20.65 12.37
N PRO A 210 -9.12 -20.76 11.80
CA PRO A 210 -9.40 -21.76 10.78
C PRO A 210 -8.52 -21.60 9.53
N THR A 211 -8.18 -20.36 9.13
CA THR A 211 -7.28 -20.14 7.99
C THR A 211 -5.86 -20.64 8.28
N TYR A 212 -5.35 -20.48 9.50
CA TYR A 212 -4.04 -20.97 9.91
C TYR A 212 -3.96 -22.50 9.96
N GLU A 213 -5.02 -23.16 10.42
CA GLU A 213 -5.13 -24.61 10.58
C GLU A 213 -5.17 -25.38 9.25
N LEU A 214 -5.55 -24.72 8.15
CA LEU A 214 -5.53 -25.28 6.79
C LEU A 214 -4.11 -25.70 6.34
N GLY A 215 -4.07 -26.71 5.47
CA GLY A 215 -2.85 -27.14 4.77
C GLY A 215 -2.25 -26.03 3.89
N ALA A 216 -0.94 -26.11 3.62
CA ALA A 216 -0.23 -25.07 2.88
C ALA A 216 -0.80 -24.83 1.47
N ALA A 217 -1.23 -25.90 0.79
CA ALA A 217 -1.89 -25.84 -0.51
C ALA A 217 -3.30 -25.22 -0.42
N GLU A 218 -4.09 -25.58 0.59
CA GLU A 218 -5.44 -25.05 0.82
C GLU A 218 -5.40 -23.55 1.14
N ARG A 219 -4.44 -23.12 1.98
CA ARG A 219 -4.16 -21.69 2.22
C ARG A 219 -3.76 -20.95 0.94
N ALA A 220 -3.02 -21.59 0.04
CA ALA A 220 -2.66 -20.99 -1.25
C ALA A 220 -3.88 -20.85 -2.17
N ALA A 221 -4.69 -21.90 -2.32
CA ALA A 221 -5.91 -21.89 -3.10
C ALA A 221 -6.93 -20.85 -2.56
N LYS A 222 -7.12 -20.79 -1.24
CA LYS A 222 -7.98 -19.78 -0.60
C LYS A 222 -7.50 -18.35 -0.88
N ARG A 223 -6.20 -18.06 -0.73
CA ARG A 223 -5.66 -16.72 -1.04
C ARG A 223 -5.84 -16.33 -2.51
N GLU A 224 -5.68 -17.25 -3.45
CA GLU A 224 -5.83 -16.95 -4.88
C GLU A 224 -7.31 -16.75 -5.25
N LYS A 225 -8.22 -17.55 -4.68
CA LYS A 225 -9.68 -17.35 -4.82
C LYS A 225 -10.12 -15.99 -4.28
N ASP A 226 -9.72 -15.68 -3.05
CA ASP A 226 -10.20 -14.50 -2.31
C ASP A 226 -9.46 -13.20 -2.72
N LYS A 227 -8.49 -13.28 -3.64
CA LYS A 227 -7.58 -12.21 -4.08
C LYS A 227 -8.27 -10.93 -4.53
N GLY A 228 -9.42 -11.05 -5.19
CA GLY A 228 -10.24 -9.95 -5.72
C GLY A 228 -10.87 -9.03 -4.65
N THR A 229 -10.69 -9.34 -3.37
CA THR A 229 -11.08 -8.47 -2.26
C THR A 229 -10.09 -7.34 -1.98
N ASN A 230 -8.81 -7.50 -2.38
CA ASN A 230 -7.72 -6.61 -1.94
C ASN A 230 -6.62 -6.36 -3.01
N TYR A 231 -6.31 -7.35 -3.85
CA TYR A 231 -5.15 -7.31 -4.74
C TYR A 231 -5.55 -7.21 -6.22
N GLY A 232 -5.03 -6.18 -6.91
CA GLY A 232 -5.30 -5.98 -8.35
C GLY A 232 -6.68 -5.40 -8.68
N VAL A 233 -7.35 -4.81 -7.69
CA VAL A 233 -8.75 -4.35 -7.78
C VAL A 233 -8.92 -2.89 -7.34
N VAL A 234 -10.03 -2.29 -7.74
CA VAL A 234 -10.40 -0.87 -7.55
C VAL A 234 -11.81 -0.76 -6.98
N ARG A 235 -12.10 0.23 -6.14
CA ARG A 235 -13.46 0.53 -5.66
C ARG A 235 -14.40 0.86 -6.84
N LEU A 236 -15.60 0.27 -6.85
CA LEU A 236 -16.56 0.38 -7.96
C LEU A 236 -16.85 1.84 -8.37
N GLU A 237 -17.16 2.72 -7.40
CA GLU A 237 -17.37 4.16 -7.59
C GLU A 237 -16.25 4.85 -8.40
N LEU A 238 -14.99 4.42 -8.19
CA LEU A 238 -13.83 4.97 -8.91
C LEU A 238 -13.69 4.38 -10.32
N LEU A 239 -14.15 3.15 -10.55
CA LEU A 239 -14.25 2.57 -11.90
C LEU A 239 -15.36 3.23 -12.71
N GLU A 240 -16.54 3.42 -12.11
CA GLU A 240 -17.68 4.11 -12.72
C GLU A 240 -17.32 5.56 -13.08
N ARG A 241 -16.57 6.25 -12.20
CA ARG A 241 -15.99 7.56 -12.50
C ARG A 241 -15.02 7.52 -13.68
N ILE A 242 -14.04 6.62 -13.68
CA ILE A 242 -13.05 6.51 -14.77
C ILE A 242 -13.75 6.21 -16.10
N TYR A 243 -14.72 5.29 -16.11
CA TYR A 243 -15.48 4.95 -17.29
C TYR A 243 -16.31 6.14 -17.81
N SER A 244 -16.91 6.93 -16.91
CA SER A 244 -17.63 8.15 -17.25
C SER A 244 -16.70 9.23 -17.83
N GLU A 245 -15.49 9.39 -17.29
CA GLU A 245 -14.47 10.31 -17.80
C GLU A 245 -13.91 9.87 -19.16
N LEU A 246 -13.84 8.56 -19.44
CA LEU A 246 -13.50 8.03 -20.76
C LEU A 246 -14.62 8.26 -21.78
N TYR A 247 -15.86 7.89 -21.45
CA TYR A 247 -17.03 8.06 -22.34
C TYR A 247 -17.27 9.53 -22.72
N ALA A 248 -17.01 10.47 -21.81
CA ALA A 248 -17.06 11.90 -22.13
C ALA A 248 -16.09 12.30 -23.27
N GLN A 249 -14.90 11.68 -23.34
CA GLN A 249 -13.96 11.93 -24.45
C GLN A 249 -14.41 11.25 -25.75
N GLU A 250 -15.10 10.10 -25.68
CA GLU A 250 -15.66 9.42 -26.85
C GLU A 250 -16.71 10.28 -27.58
N VAL A 251 -17.52 11.00 -26.80
CA VAL A 251 -18.52 11.96 -27.30
C VAL A 251 -17.86 13.16 -28.00
N ASP A 252 -16.74 13.67 -27.47
CA ASP A 252 -16.01 14.80 -28.05
C ASP A 252 -15.10 14.40 -29.25
N GLU A 253 -14.55 13.18 -29.24
CA GLU A 253 -13.62 12.67 -30.25
C GLU A 253 -13.68 11.13 -30.37
N PRO A 254 -14.29 10.56 -31.43
CA PRO A 254 -14.46 9.11 -31.58
C PRO A 254 -13.17 8.28 -31.78
N CYS A 255 -12.00 8.89 -31.94
CA CYS A 255 -10.73 8.19 -32.16
C CYS A 255 -9.87 8.14 -30.88
N GLU A 256 -9.84 6.97 -30.24
CA GLU A 256 -9.20 6.73 -28.93
C GLU A 256 -7.69 7.08 -28.93
N GLU A 257 -7.01 6.97 -30.07
CA GLU A 257 -5.60 7.34 -30.24
C GLU A 257 -5.32 8.79 -29.83
N LYS A 258 -6.28 9.68 -30.10
CA LYS A 258 -6.21 11.11 -29.82
C LYS A 258 -6.63 11.45 -28.38
N TRP A 259 -7.34 10.57 -27.68
CA TRP A 259 -7.81 10.84 -26.32
C TRP A 259 -6.66 11.27 -25.41
N ARG A 260 -6.96 12.25 -24.55
CA ARG A 260 -6.01 12.75 -23.56
C ARG A 260 -5.81 11.73 -22.46
N CYS A 261 -6.89 11.17 -21.94
CA CYS A 261 -6.86 10.13 -20.92
C CYS A 261 -7.21 8.78 -21.59
N ARG A 262 -6.31 7.79 -21.53
CA ARG A 262 -6.51 6.43 -22.07
C ARG A 262 -6.31 5.37 -20.98
N VAL A 263 -7.02 4.26 -21.08
CA VAL A 263 -6.74 3.03 -20.32
C VAL A 263 -6.44 1.94 -21.34
N ARG A 264 -5.29 1.28 -21.20
CA ARG A 264 -4.86 0.20 -22.10
C ARG A 264 -4.68 -1.07 -21.29
N ASP A 265 -5.64 -1.96 -21.41
CA ASP A 265 -5.57 -3.30 -20.85
C ASP A 265 -4.57 -4.17 -21.61
N SER A 266 -4.37 -5.40 -21.12
CA SER A 266 -3.54 -6.43 -21.76
C SER A 266 -2.13 -5.94 -22.13
N THR A 267 -1.57 -4.93 -21.46
CA THR A 267 -0.35 -4.23 -21.90
C THR A 267 0.74 -4.26 -20.84
N THR A 268 1.96 -4.63 -21.24
CA THR A 268 3.14 -4.70 -20.37
C THR A 268 4.27 -3.84 -20.95
N VAL A 269 5.00 -3.12 -20.09
CA VAL A 269 6.24 -2.41 -20.47
C VAL A 269 7.39 -3.41 -20.56
N VAL A 270 8.05 -3.48 -21.72
CA VAL A 270 9.09 -4.47 -22.05
C VAL A 270 10.48 -3.87 -22.29
N GLY A 271 10.59 -2.54 -22.36
CA GLY A 271 11.85 -1.81 -22.54
C GLY A 271 11.77 -0.37 -22.02
N VAL A 272 12.94 0.20 -21.71
CA VAL A 272 13.09 1.55 -21.18
C VAL A 272 14.44 2.15 -21.59
N GLU A 273 14.43 3.41 -22.01
CA GLU A 273 15.59 4.21 -22.39
C GLU A 273 15.42 5.65 -21.85
N ARG A 274 16.51 6.31 -21.44
CA ARG A 274 16.46 7.73 -21.04
C ARG A 274 16.51 8.61 -22.29
N LEU A 275 15.81 9.74 -22.29
CA LEU A 275 15.91 10.73 -23.37
C LEU A 275 16.91 11.82 -22.97
N ASP A 276 18.08 11.82 -23.60
CA ASP A 276 19.27 12.59 -23.22
C ASP A 276 19.10 14.12 -23.15
N GLN A 277 18.03 14.67 -23.76
CA GLN A 277 17.85 16.12 -23.93
C GLN A 277 16.48 16.66 -23.48
N SER A 278 15.44 15.83 -23.41
CA SER A 278 14.07 16.26 -23.05
C SER A 278 13.75 16.08 -21.56
N GLY A 279 14.60 15.40 -20.80
CA GLY A 279 14.31 15.05 -19.41
C GLY A 279 13.07 14.16 -19.29
N GLY A 280 12.86 13.27 -20.27
CA GLY A 280 11.83 12.23 -20.28
C GLY A 280 12.45 10.84 -20.47
N VAL A 281 11.61 9.85 -20.71
CA VAL A 281 12.02 8.46 -20.97
C VAL A 281 11.22 7.89 -22.13
N ARG A 282 11.83 6.98 -22.87
CA ARG A 282 11.19 6.18 -23.91
C ARG A 282 10.82 4.83 -23.31
N LEU A 283 9.55 4.43 -23.43
CA LEU A 283 9.05 3.11 -23.04
C LEU A 283 8.76 2.29 -24.30
N GLU A 284 9.22 1.04 -24.33
CA GLU A 284 8.66 0.03 -25.23
C GLU A 284 7.54 -0.71 -24.49
N ILE A 285 6.36 -0.78 -25.08
CA ILE A 285 5.21 -1.54 -24.58
C ILE A 285 4.83 -2.64 -25.58
N ALA A 286 4.26 -3.74 -25.08
CA ALA A 286 3.81 -4.86 -25.89
C ALA A 286 2.56 -5.53 -25.31
N GLN A 287 1.82 -6.25 -26.16
CA GLN A 287 0.67 -7.04 -25.75
C GLN A 287 1.10 -8.20 -24.83
N THR A 288 0.44 -8.31 -23.69
CA THR A 288 0.73 -9.26 -22.61
C THR A 288 0.39 -10.69 -23.02
N ARG A 289 1.21 -11.67 -22.58
CA ARG A 289 1.06 -13.11 -22.88
C ARG A 289 1.12 -13.49 -24.37
N LYS A 290 1.43 -12.57 -25.28
CA LYS A 290 1.59 -12.83 -26.71
C LYS A 290 3.07 -12.80 -27.10
N GLU A 291 3.64 -13.98 -27.35
CA GLU A 291 4.99 -14.09 -27.90
C GLU A 291 5.04 -13.40 -29.27
N ASN A 292 6.13 -12.66 -29.52
CA ASN A 292 6.31 -11.82 -30.72
C ASN A 292 5.18 -10.79 -30.94
N ALA A 293 4.53 -10.29 -29.88
CA ALA A 293 3.70 -9.10 -29.95
C ALA A 293 4.45 -7.91 -30.55
N GLU A 294 3.73 -7.11 -31.35
CA GLU A 294 4.23 -5.83 -31.85
C GLU A 294 4.58 -4.89 -30.69
N ARG A 295 5.63 -4.09 -30.88
CA ARG A 295 6.14 -3.15 -29.89
C ARG A 295 5.77 -1.73 -30.28
N GLU A 296 5.03 -1.06 -29.41
CA GLU A 296 4.76 0.37 -29.52
C GLU A 296 5.73 1.15 -28.63
N VAL A 297 6.08 2.37 -29.06
CA VAL A 297 7.05 3.23 -28.39
C VAL A 297 6.35 4.49 -27.89
N LEU A 298 6.45 4.76 -26.60
CA LEU A 298 5.91 5.97 -25.96
C LEU A 298 7.04 6.84 -25.41
N GLU A 299 7.01 8.15 -25.68
CA GLU A 299 7.93 9.13 -25.09
C GLU A 299 7.22 9.94 -24.01
N VAL A 300 7.64 9.75 -22.75
CA VAL A 300 6.87 10.13 -21.56
C VAL A 300 7.70 10.96 -20.57
N GLY A 301 7.07 11.96 -19.96
CA GLY A 301 7.70 12.83 -18.96
C GLY A 301 7.69 12.24 -17.55
N LEU A 302 6.74 11.34 -17.25
CA LEU A 302 6.57 10.69 -15.95
C LEU A 302 6.06 9.26 -16.12
N VAL A 303 6.56 8.35 -15.29
CA VAL A 303 6.04 7.00 -15.12
C VAL A 303 5.80 6.72 -13.64
N VAL A 304 4.58 6.31 -13.28
CA VAL A 304 4.20 5.97 -11.90
C VAL A 304 3.93 4.48 -11.78
N PHE A 305 4.74 3.78 -10.99
CA PHE A 305 4.53 2.36 -10.69
C PHE A 305 3.53 2.21 -9.53
N ALA A 306 2.34 1.71 -9.84
CA ALA A 306 1.33 1.28 -8.88
C ALA A 306 1.32 -0.26 -8.77
N THR A 307 2.52 -0.85 -8.73
CA THR A 307 2.80 -2.29 -8.86
C THR A 307 2.75 -3.06 -7.53
N GLY A 308 2.46 -2.39 -6.42
CA GLY A 308 2.20 -3.02 -5.12
C GLY A 308 3.40 -3.02 -4.17
N TYR A 309 3.42 -3.96 -3.23
CA TYR A 309 4.41 -3.98 -2.13
C TYR A 309 4.84 -5.39 -1.76
N VAL A 310 6.14 -5.59 -1.55
CA VAL A 310 6.75 -6.84 -1.05
C VAL A 310 6.85 -6.77 0.49
N ARG A 311 6.73 -7.91 1.19
CA ARG A 311 6.63 -7.98 2.67
C ARG A 311 7.67 -8.92 3.28
N ASP A 312 8.90 -8.78 2.83
CA ASP A 312 10.06 -9.62 3.12
C ASP A 312 11.14 -8.92 3.98
N ALA A 313 10.97 -7.65 4.35
CA ALA A 313 11.94 -6.90 5.17
C ALA A 313 12.30 -7.61 6.49
N HIS A 314 11.38 -8.39 7.07
CA HIS A 314 11.62 -9.22 8.24
C HIS A 314 12.73 -10.27 8.01
N VAL A 315 12.89 -10.79 6.79
CA VAL A 315 13.93 -11.76 6.41
C VAL A 315 15.32 -11.14 6.58
N ARG A 316 15.52 -9.93 6.02
CA ARG A 316 16.77 -9.14 6.18
C ARG A 316 17.05 -8.85 7.65
N ILE A 317 16.03 -8.40 8.38
CA ILE A 317 16.16 -7.96 9.77
C ILE A 317 16.49 -9.13 10.70
N LEU A 318 15.88 -10.31 10.51
CA LEU A 318 16.03 -11.47 11.40
C LEU A 318 17.16 -12.44 11.01
N GLU A 319 17.98 -12.14 10.01
CA GLU A 319 19.10 -12.99 9.57
C GLU A 319 20.07 -13.31 10.74
N GLY A 320 20.26 -12.38 11.69
CA GLY A 320 21.03 -12.60 12.93
C GLY A 320 20.41 -13.60 13.94
N THR A 321 19.20 -14.09 13.66
CA THR A 321 18.52 -15.16 14.42
C THR A 321 18.32 -16.44 13.61
N ARG A 322 18.72 -16.47 12.33
CA ARG A 322 18.45 -17.60 11.41
C ARG A 322 19.06 -18.92 11.86
N GLY A 323 20.22 -18.89 12.52
CA GLY A 323 20.87 -20.07 13.11
C GLY A 323 20.14 -20.69 14.30
N LEU A 324 19.06 -20.06 14.80
CA LEU A 324 18.18 -20.61 15.83
C LEU A 324 17.01 -21.42 15.25
N LEU A 325 16.79 -21.38 13.94
CA LEU A 325 15.76 -22.20 13.29
C LEU A 325 16.17 -23.69 13.35
N ALA A 326 15.19 -24.59 13.33
CA ALA A 326 15.49 -26.01 13.18
C ALA A 326 16.18 -26.24 11.82
N ALA A 327 17.27 -27.02 11.82
CA ALA A 327 17.82 -27.54 10.57
C ALA A 327 16.74 -28.34 9.83
N GLU A 328 16.76 -28.36 8.49
CA GLU A 328 15.75 -28.98 7.63
C GLU A 328 15.81 -30.53 7.66
N GLY A 329 15.52 -31.09 8.84
CA GLY A 329 15.72 -32.49 9.20
C GLY A 329 14.55 -33.40 8.86
N GLY A 330 14.28 -33.62 7.57
CA GLY A 330 13.63 -34.84 7.06
C GLY A 330 12.21 -35.21 7.55
N GLY A 331 11.50 -34.33 8.26
CA GLY A 331 10.16 -34.58 8.80
C GLY A 331 9.24 -33.37 8.61
N ALA A 332 8.01 -33.60 8.15
CA ALA A 332 7.05 -32.58 7.70
C ALA A 332 7.64 -31.64 6.64
N ALA A 333 7.60 -32.06 5.37
CA ALA A 333 8.15 -31.28 4.27
C ALA A 333 7.43 -29.93 4.09
N ALA A 334 8.12 -28.85 4.45
CA ALA A 334 7.85 -27.52 3.92
C ALA A 334 8.27 -27.51 2.44
N VAL A 335 7.44 -28.11 1.57
CA VAL A 335 7.72 -28.22 0.14
C VAL A 335 7.79 -26.82 -0.46
N ALA A 336 9.02 -26.35 -0.68
CA ALA A 336 9.29 -25.26 -1.60
C ALA A 336 8.96 -25.75 -3.02
N ALA A 337 7.68 -25.64 -3.40
CA ALA A 337 7.28 -25.85 -4.77
C ALA A 337 8.03 -24.83 -5.64
N PRO A 338 8.81 -25.28 -6.65
CA PRO A 338 9.35 -24.34 -7.62
C PRO A 338 8.18 -23.65 -8.31
N VAL A 339 8.24 -22.32 -8.42
CA VAL A 339 7.32 -21.60 -9.29
C VAL A 339 7.85 -21.76 -10.70
N GLU A 340 7.54 -22.91 -11.32
CA GLU A 340 7.45 -22.93 -12.78
C GLU A 340 6.33 -21.97 -13.18
N GLU A 341 6.59 -21.16 -14.20
CA GLU A 341 5.58 -20.29 -14.79
C GLU A 341 4.63 -21.17 -15.62
N VAL A 342 3.61 -21.72 -14.94
CA VAL A 342 2.62 -22.63 -15.54
C VAL A 342 1.96 -21.93 -16.72
N ALA A 343 2.32 -22.36 -17.93
CA ALA A 343 1.69 -21.94 -19.16
C ALA A 343 0.17 -22.17 -19.08
N PRO A 344 -0.67 -21.27 -19.63
CA PRO A 344 -2.10 -21.41 -19.55
C PRO A 344 -2.54 -22.76 -20.12
N VAL A 345 -3.38 -23.47 -19.37
CA VAL A 345 -4.03 -24.69 -19.86
C VAL A 345 -4.79 -24.34 -21.12
N VAL A 346 -4.50 -25.05 -22.21
CA VAL A 346 -5.29 -24.95 -23.44
C VAL A 346 -6.65 -25.57 -23.16
N GLU A 347 -7.66 -24.73 -22.97
CA GLU A 347 -9.05 -25.16 -23.11
C GLU A 347 -9.27 -25.56 -24.57
N THR A 348 -9.30 -26.87 -24.84
CA THR A 348 -9.62 -27.40 -26.16
C THR A 348 -11.07 -27.07 -26.48
N GLU A 349 -11.29 -26.24 -27.50
CA GLU A 349 -12.62 -25.86 -27.97
C GLU A 349 -13.51 -27.09 -28.20
N VAL A 350 -14.68 -27.13 -27.58
CA VAL A 350 -15.74 -28.06 -27.95
C VAL A 350 -16.37 -27.52 -29.22
N ALA A 351 -15.92 -28.02 -30.37
CA ALA A 351 -16.37 -27.57 -31.68
C ALA A 351 -17.91 -27.63 -31.80
N GLN A 352 -18.54 -26.46 -31.93
CA GLN A 352 -19.95 -26.39 -32.32
C GLN A 352 -20.08 -26.73 -33.80
N VAL A 353 -20.90 -27.74 -34.10
CA VAL A 353 -21.23 -28.15 -35.47
C VAL A 353 -22.47 -27.37 -35.90
N GLU A 354 -22.27 -26.27 -36.63
CA GLU A 354 -23.36 -25.65 -37.38
C GLU A 354 -23.57 -26.39 -38.71
N ALA A 355 -24.79 -26.89 -38.92
CA ALA A 355 -25.30 -27.38 -40.19
C ALA A 355 -26.80 -27.03 -40.27
N PRO A 356 -27.34 -26.72 -41.47
CA PRO A 356 -28.38 -25.71 -41.57
C PRO A 356 -29.81 -26.25 -41.48
N VAL A 357 -30.74 -25.32 -41.22
CA VAL A 357 -32.17 -25.48 -41.52
C VAL A 357 -32.53 -24.47 -42.62
N GLU A 358 -32.84 -24.96 -43.81
CA GLU A 358 -33.43 -24.17 -44.88
C GLU A 358 -34.86 -23.75 -44.50
N VAL A 359 -35.27 -22.53 -44.88
CA VAL A 359 -36.66 -22.10 -44.85
C VAL A 359 -37.10 -21.80 -46.28
N ALA A 360 -37.94 -22.66 -46.84
CA ALA A 360 -38.62 -22.44 -48.10
C ALA A 360 -40.06 -21.96 -47.85
N GLU A 361 -40.57 -21.08 -48.71
CA GLU A 361 -41.90 -20.48 -48.58
C GLU A 361 -43.04 -21.48 -48.82
N THR A 362 -44.24 -21.20 -48.31
CA THR A 362 -45.43 -21.05 -49.18
C THR A 362 -46.64 -20.39 -48.49
N VAL A 363 -46.98 -19.19 -48.96
CA VAL A 363 -48.34 -18.69 -49.29
C VAL A 363 -49.51 -18.94 -48.32
N ALA A 364 -50.09 -17.87 -47.76
CA ALA A 364 -51.51 -17.49 -47.99
C ALA A 364 -51.87 -16.07 -47.47
N GLU A 365 -52.97 -15.56 -48.04
CA GLU A 365 -53.74 -14.33 -47.77
C GLU A 365 -54.16 -14.09 -46.29
N THR A 366 -54.63 -12.91 -45.82
CA THR A 366 -55.09 -11.67 -46.49
C THR A 366 -54.85 -10.41 -45.59
N ALA A 367 -55.15 -9.21 -46.09
CA ALA A 367 -55.11 -7.92 -45.37
C ALA A 367 -56.54 -7.35 -45.13
N PRO A 368 -56.76 -6.10 -44.64
CA PRO A 368 -56.05 -5.26 -43.65
C PRO A 368 -57.00 -4.74 -42.52
N GLU A 369 -56.53 -3.86 -41.62
CA GLU A 369 -57.08 -2.49 -41.37
C GLU A 369 -56.72 -1.87 -39.98
N THR A 370 -56.81 -0.54 -39.95
CA THR A 370 -56.92 0.50 -38.87
C THR A 370 -57.15 0.13 -37.39
N ALA A 371 -56.91 0.99 -36.38
CA ALA A 371 -56.08 2.21 -36.19
C ALA A 371 -56.24 2.72 -34.74
N THR A 372 -55.34 3.60 -34.25
CA THR A 372 -55.50 4.47 -33.03
C THR A 372 -55.72 3.72 -31.68
N GLU A 373 -55.59 4.31 -30.48
CA GLU A 373 -55.15 5.65 -30.03
C GLU A 373 -54.31 5.51 -28.73
N ALA A 374 -53.82 6.61 -28.17
CA ALA A 374 -53.06 6.63 -26.90
C ALA A 374 -53.89 7.18 -25.72
N VAL A 375 -53.50 6.88 -24.48
CA VAL A 375 -53.69 7.74 -23.28
C VAL A 375 -52.72 7.29 -22.16
N ALA A 376 -52.37 8.20 -21.24
CA ALA A 376 -51.37 8.04 -20.18
C ALA A 376 -52.02 7.87 -18.76
N PRO A 377 -51.27 7.60 -17.68
CA PRO A 377 -51.80 7.00 -16.44
C PRO A 377 -52.15 7.99 -15.30
N GLU A 378 -52.81 7.46 -14.26
CA GLU A 378 -53.02 8.12 -12.95
C GLU A 378 -52.54 7.25 -11.76
N PRO A 379 -52.32 7.82 -10.55
CA PRO A 379 -51.61 7.17 -9.44
C PRO A 379 -52.53 6.53 -8.37
N VAL A 380 -51.92 5.97 -7.31
CA VAL A 380 -52.60 5.43 -6.12
C VAL A 380 -52.05 6.07 -4.84
N GLU A 381 -52.94 6.46 -3.92
CA GLU A 381 -52.63 7.18 -2.68
C GLU A 381 -52.34 6.28 -1.46
N VAL A 382 -51.90 6.90 -0.36
CA VAL A 382 -51.55 6.26 0.92
C VAL A 382 -52.71 6.40 1.92
N HIS A 383 -53.13 5.28 2.54
CA HIS A 383 -54.07 5.29 3.65
C HIS A 383 -53.38 5.37 5.03
N THR A 384 -53.97 6.15 5.94
CA THR A 384 -53.58 6.33 7.35
C THR A 384 -54.65 5.73 8.29
N ALA A 385 -54.28 5.43 9.54
CA ALA A 385 -55.23 4.93 10.55
C ALA A 385 -54.81 5.29 12.00
N THR A 386 -55.82 5.54 12.85
CA THR A 386 -55.74 5.81 14.30
C THR A 386 -56.95 5.16 15.02
N GLU A 387 -57.03 5.02 16.35
CA GLU A 387 -56.08 5.44 17.40
C GLU A 387 -55.68 4.24 18.29
N THR A 388 -55.77 4.11 19.64
CA THR A 388 -56.32 4.91 20.75
C THR A 388 -55.52 4.62 22.03
N THR A 389 -55.46 5.58 22.95
CA THR A 389 -54.69 5.54 24.21
C THR A 389 -55.33 4.69 25.33
N VAL A 390 -54.51 4.19 26.27
CA VAL A 390 -54.91 3.89 27.66
C VAL A 390 -53.84 4.46 28.61
N GLU A 391 -54.28 5.08 29.71
CA GLU A 391 -53.45 5.88 30.64
C GLU A 391 -53.36 5.21 32.03
N SER A 392 -52.19 5.29 32.68
CA SER A 392 -52.07 5.12 34.15
C SER A 392 -50.76 5.73 34.68
N THR A 393 -50.78 6.28 35.90
CA THR A 393 -49.67 7.04 36.52
C THR A 393 -49.89 7.13 38.05
N PRO A 394 -48.91 7.51 38.89
CA PRO A 394 -47.80 6.67 39.35
C PRO A 394 -47.76 6.46 40.88
N ALA A 395 -46.78 5.69 41.37
CA ALA A 395 -46.42 5.55 42.78
C ALA A 395 -44.87 5.60 42.96
N PRO A 396 -44.32 5.92 44.16
CA PRO A 396 -42.97 6.49 44.31
C PRO A 396 -41.80 5.49 44.27
N PRO A 397 -40.57 5.97 43.99
CA PRO A 397 -39.38 5.12 43.83
C PRO A 397 -38.81 4.59 45.16
N ALA A 398 -38.25 3.38 45.11
CA ALA A 398 -37.44 2.82 46.20
C ALA A 398 -36.01 3.37 46.17
N SER A 399 -35.42 3.62 47.36
CA SER A 399 -34.12 4.26 47.50
C SER A 399 -32.95 3.33 47.14
N LEU A 400 -32.03 3.82 46.31
CA LEU A 400 -30.70 3.23 46.15
C LEU A 400 -29.77 3.66 47.30
N PRO A 401 -28.83 2.80 47.74
CA PRO A 401 -27.84 3.17 48.75
C PRO A 401 -26.84 4.21 48.21
N ALA A 402 -26.34 5.07 49.10
CA ALA A 402 -25.34 6.08 48.75
C ALA A 402 -23.95 5.45 48.49
N PRO A 403 -23.14 6.02 47.59
CA PRO A 403 -21.76 5.58 47.38
C PRO A 403 -20.87 5.96 48.58
N GLU A 404 -19.92 5.08 48.91
CA GLU A 404 -18.97 5.33 50.00
C GLU A 404 -17.98 6.46 49.66
N THR A 405 -17.54 7.18 50.68
CA THR A 405 -16.73 8.40 50.54
C THR A 405 -15.26 8.08 50.27
N ILE A 406 -14.88 7.98 48.99
CA ILE A 406 -13.47 7.97 48.59
C ILE A 406 -12.95 9.42 48.58
N THR A 407 -11.98 9.69 49.45
CA THR A 407 -11.30 10.98 49.59
C THR A 407 -10.50 11.34 48.34
N SER A 408 -10.79 12.51 47.76
CA SER A 408 -10.00 13.05 46.65
C SER A 408 -8.63 13.56 47.13
N VAL A 409 -7.57 12.82 46.79
CA VAL A 409 -6.20 13.30 46.98
C VAL A 409 -5.86 14.30 45.87
N THR A 410 -6.00 15.58 46.17
CA THR A 410 -5.76 16.68 45.23
C THR A 410 -4.27 16.90 44.99
N ALA A 411 -3.68 16.14 44.06
CA ALA A 411 -2.30 16.33 43.60
C ALA A 411 -2.20 17.58 42.70
N ALA A 412 -1.88 18.73 43.28
CA ALA A 412 -1.70 19.97 42.55
C ALA A 412 -0.41 19.96 41.70
N VAL A 413 -0.55 20.23 40.40
CA VAL A 413 0.58 20.52 39.50
C VAL A 413 0.74 22.04 39.42
N PRO A 414 1.91 22.62 39.75
CA PRO A 414 2.10 24.06 39.70
C PRO A 414 2.17 24.58 38.25
N ALA A 415 1.57 25.75 38.01
CA ALA A 415 1.78 26.50 36.78
C ALA A 415 3.17 27.19 36.81
N PRO A 416 3.79 27.47 35.64
CA PRO A 416 5.08 28.16 35.58
C PRO A 416 4.94 29.63 35.99
N GLU A 417 5.88 30.13 36.80
CA GLU A 417 5.93 31.52 37.22
C GLU A 417 6.33 32.45 36.07
N THR A 418 5.66 33.60 35.94
CA THR A 418 5.97 34.65 34.98
C THR A 418 6.74 35.79 35.63
N THR A 419 8.04 35.88 35.34
CA THR A 419 8.90 36.98 35.83
C THR A 419 9.02 38.07 34.77
N THR A 420 8.35 39.21 34.96
CA THR A 420 8.54 40.41 34.15
C THR A 420 9.62 41.31 34.73
N THR A 421 10.54 41.79 33.89
CA THR A 421 11.38 42.96 34.21
C THR A 421 11.59 43.78 32.94
N THR A 422 11.35 45.08 33.04
CA THR A 422 11.32 46.05 31.92
C THR A 422 12.68 46.73 31.74
N THR A 423 12.95 47.27 30.54
CA THR A 423 13.80 48.44 30.16
C THR A 423 14.41 48.16 28.76
N GLU A 424 14.54 49.04 27.77
CA GLU A 424 13.83 50.22 27.23
C GLU A 424 14.73 50.78 26.09
N THR A 425 14.23 50.77 24.85
CA THR A 425 14.47 51.75 23.75
C THR A 425 15.89 52.14 23.25
N ALA A 426 16.39 51.40 22.22
CA ALA A 426 16.86 51.88 20.89
C ALA A 426 18.01 52.95 20.76
N PRO A 427 18.40 53.46 19.54
CA PRO A 427 18.24 53.04 18.13
C PRO A 427 19.54 53.13 17.24
N LEU A 428 19.41 53.01 15.89
CA LEU A 428 20.41 53.28 14.80
C LEU A 428 21.64 52.32 14.67
N ALA A 429 22.32 52.14 13.53
CA ALA A 429 22.08 52.49 12.10
C ALA A 429 22.91 51.59 11.14
N SER A 430 22.69 51.73 9.82
CA SER A 430 23.36 51.05 8.70
C SER A 430 24.69 51.67 8.26
N THR A 431 25.64 50.87 7.69
CA THR A 431 26.30 51.14 6.37
C THR A 431 27.26 50.00 5.93
N THR A 432 27.54 49.91 4.63
CA THR A 432 28.64 49.16 3.98
C THR A 432 29.89 50.06 3.79
N PRO A 433 31.13 49.52 3.71
CA PRO A 433 31.78 49.07 2.43
C PRO A 433 32.38 47.64 2.55
N SER A 434 32.85 46.89 1.54
CA SER A 434 33.45 47.10 0.20
C SER A 434 34.99 46.96 0.13
N SER A 435 35.45 46.11 -0.80
CA SER A 435 36.73 46.06 -1.54
C SER A 435 38.10 45.71 -0.87
N ALA A 436 38.71 44.63 -1.42
CA ALA A 436 40.14 44.43 -1.75
C ALA A 436 41.19 44.23 -0.61
N ASP A 437 42.27 43.43 -0.74
CA ASP A 437 42.77 42.61 -1.88
C ASP A 437 43.74 41.46 -1.46
N ALA A 438 44.10 40.61 -2.45
CA ALA A 438 45.34 39.81 -2.61
C ALA A 438 45.89 38.96 -1.43
N SER A 439 45.56 37.66 -1.41
CA SER A 439 46.47 36.55 -1.82
C SER A 439 47.35 35.97 -0.69
N SER A 440 48.00 34.79 -0.77
CA SER A 440 48.03 33.66 -1.73
C SER A 440 47.88 32.32 -0.92
N SER A 441 48.34 31.09 -1.19
CA SER A 441 49.07 30.29 -2.23
C SER A 441 49.07 28.82 -1.72
N SER A 442 49.24 27.72 -2.47
CA SER A 442 49.29 27.38 -3.90
C SER A 442 49.33 25.83 -4.04
N ALA A 443 48.81 25.23 -5.12
CA ALA A 443 48.77 23.77 -5.32
C ALA A 443 49.94 23.21 -6.18
N PRO A 444 50.31 21.92 -6.04
CA PRO A 444 51.24 21.24 -6.95
C PRO A 444 50.51 20.50 -8.08
N SER A 445 51.11 20.50 -9.27
CA SER A 445 50.81 19.59 -10.39
C SER A 445 52.11 19.16 -11.03
N ALA A 446 52.17 17.93 -11.55
CA ALA A 446 53.33 17.40 -12.27
C ALA A 446 52.87 16.52 -13.43
N ALA A 447 53.51 16.67 -14.59
CA ALA A 447 53.26 15.91 -15.79
C ALA A 447 54.57 15.40 -16.39
N ALA A 448 54.49 14.29 -17.12
CA ALA A 448 55.56 13.76 -17.97
C ALA A 448 54.93 13.19 -19.25
N ALA A 449 55.64 13.24 -20.38
CA ALA A 449 55.10 12.96 -21.70
C ALA A 449 56.00 12.02 -22.52
N ALA A 450 55.42 11.38 -23.54
CA ALA A 450 56.14 10.67 -24.60
C ALA A 450 55.37 10.73 -25.93
N THR A 451 56.10 10.79 -27.04
CA THR A 451 55.63 10.72 -28.45
C THR A 451 55.43 9.25 -28.88
N ALA A 452 54.92 8.86 -30.05
CA ALA A 452 54.81 9.46 -31.40
C ALA A 452 53.63 8.74 -32.17
N ASP A 453 52.82 9.35 -33.06
CA ASP A 453 53.05 9.75 -34.48
C ASP A 453 52.34 8.80 -35.50
N THR A 454 52.05 9.31 -36.72
CA THR A 454 51.41 8.71 -37.91
C THR A 454 49.88 8.47 -37.90
N THR A 455 49.33 8.25 -39.11
CA THR A 455 48.01 8.74 -39.59
C THR A 455 47.03 7.61 -40.01
N PRO A 456 45.81 7.86 -40.57
CA PRO A 456 44.62 7.08 -40.21
C PRO A 456 44.35 5.84 -41.08
N ALA A 457 43.50 4.95 -40.55
CA ALA A 457 42.75 3.95 -41.29
C ALA A 457 41.25 4.10 -41.01
N ASP A 458 40.44 3.87 -42.04
CA ASP A 458 38.98 4.01 -42.04
C ASP A 458 38.31 2.65 -41.78
N THR A 459 37.40 2.58 -40.80
CA THR A 459 36.51 1.41 -40.64
C THR A 459 35.19 1.76 -39.95
N THR A 460 34.11 1.27 -40.55
CA THR A 460 32.72 1.49 -40.14
C THR A 460 32.27 0.67 -38.92
N THR A 461 31.39 1.27 -38.12
CA THR A 461 30.33 0.64 -37.29
C THR A 461 30.69 -0.51 -36.33
N GLU A 462 30.51 -0.24 -35.03
CA GLU A 462 29.56 -1.04 -34.24
C GLU A 462 28.96 -0.20 -33.10
N GLN A 463 27.62 -0.06 -33.05
CA GLN A 463 26.92 0.48 -31.88
C GLN A 463 26.56 -0.68 -30.95
N VAL A 464 27.25 -0.78 -29.81
CA VAL A 464 27.04 -1.84 -28.83
C VAL A 464 25.68 -1.68 -28.15
N LYS A 465 24.65 -2.34 -28.70
CA LYS A 465 23.28 -2.29 -28.20
C LYS A 465 23.10 -3.26 -27.03
N THR A 466 23.52 -2.83 -25.83
CA THR A 466 23.60 -3.64 -24.59
C THR A 466 22.23 -4.15 -24.11
N LYS A 467 21.78 -5.27 -24.68
CA LYS A 467 20.48 -5.91 -24.39
C LYS A 467 20.53 -6.72 -23.09
N LEU A 468 20.30 -6.07 -21.96
CA LEU A 468 20.43 -6.68 -20.62
C LEU A 468 19.23 -7.58 -20.23
N THR A 469 19.13 -8.77 -20.81
CA THR A 469 18.21 -9.83 -20.34
C THR A 469 18.79 -10.59 -19.16
N ALA A 470 18.79 -9.98 -17.98
CA ALA A 470 19.29 -10.57 -16.74
C ALA A 470 18.17 -11.24 -15.92
N ALA A 471 17.98 -12.55 -16.09
CA ALA A 471 17.16 -13.36 -15.19
C ALA A 471 17.94 -13.60 -13.88
N VAL A 472 17.71 -12.75 -12.87
CA VAL A 472 18.36 -12.87 -11.55
C VAL A 472 17.62 -13.91 -10.72
N THR A 473 18.09 -15.16 -10.76
CA THR A 473 17.59 -16.26 -9.94
C THR A 473 18.04 -16.10 -8.49
N THR A 474 17.40 -15.21 -7.75
CA THR A 474 17.58 -15.07 -6.30
C THR A 474 17.15 -16.37 -5.60
N PRO A 475 17.95 -16.92 -4.67
CA PRO A 475 17.51 -18.07 -3.88
C PRO A 475 16.23 -17.72 -3.09
N PRO A 476 15.32 -18.69 -2.83
CA PRO A 476 14.08 -18.43 -2.11
C PRO A 476 14.39 -17.81 -0.74
N PRO A 477 13.70 -16.71 -0.36
CA PRO A 477 13.99 -16.01 0.89
C PRO A 477 13.70 -16.91 2.09
N ALA A 478 14.50 -16.76 3.16
CA ALA A 478 14.36 -17.57 4.35
C ALA A 478 12.95 -17.44 4.95
N ILE A 479 12.22 -18.55 5.01
CA ILE A 479 10.92 -18.59 5.65
C ILE A 479 11.18 -18.67 7.16
N PHE A 480 10.82 -17.62 7.89
CA PHE A 480 10.70 -17.69 9.34
C PHE A 480 9.32 -18.29 9.67
N PRO A 481 9.23 -19.56 10.10
CA PRO A 481 7.94 -20.16 10.48
C PRO A 481 7.37 -19.42 11.70
N VAL A 482 6.06 -19.25 11.74
CA VAL A 482 5.34 -18.57 12.83
C VAL A 482 4.20 -19.42 13.33
N GLY A 483 3.99 -19.41 14.66
CA GLY A 483 2.78 -19.93 15.30
C GLY A 483 1.55 -19.09 14.97
N ARG A 484 0.37 -19.61 15.34
CA ARG A 484 -0.91 -18.88 15.28
C ARG A 484 -0.93 -17.62 16.16
N ASP A 485 -0.06 -17.60 17.17
CA ASP A 485 0.19 -16.49 18.08
C ASP A 485 1.24 -15.49 17.52
N TYR A 486 1.56 -15.59 16.24
CA TYR A 486 2.56 -14.79 15.51
C TYR A 486 4.02 -14.97 15.95
N LYS A 487 4.30 -15.87 16.91
CA LYS A 487 5.65 -16.09 17.43
C LYS A 487 6.50 -16.91 16.45
N VAL A 488 7.73 -16.48 16.21
CA VAL A 488 8.70 -17.20 15.37
C VAL A 488 9.07 -18.54 16.00
N GLN A 489 8.94 -19.61 15.23
CA GLN A 489 9.20 -20.99 15.67
C GLN A 489 10.67 -21.35 15.51
N TYR A 490 11.46 -20.94 16.50
CA TYR A 490 12.84 -21.40 16.67
C TYR A 490 12.91 -22.87 17.14
N ALA A 491 14.08 -23.49 17.01
CA ALA A 491 14.31 -24.88 17.38
C ALA A 491 14.01 -25.14 18.88
N PRO A 492 13.49 -26.32 19.25
CA PRO A 492 13.16 -26.66 20.63
C PRO A 492 14.35 -26.44 21.58
N GLY A 493 14.18 -25.51 22.53
CA GLY A 493 15.19 -25.18 23.53
C GLY A 493 16.24 -24.15 23.11
N ALA A 494 16.24 -23.63 21.87
CA ALA A 494 17.19 -22.60 21.42
C ALA A 494 16.94 -21.22 22.08
N VAL A 495 15.70 -20.94 22.49
CA VAL A 495 15.26 -19.70 23.15
C VAL A 495 14.69 -20.03 24.53
N GLU A 496 14.87 -19.14 25.50
CA GLU A 496 14.29 -19.27 26.84
C GLU A 496 12.77 -19.02 26.88
N GLU A 497 12.12 -19.51 27.93
CA GLU A 497 10.72 -19.14 28.20
C GLU A 497 10.61 -17.63 28.46
N GLY A 498 9.51 -17.02 28.02
CA GLY A 498 9.28 -15.57 28.12
C GLY A 498 10.16 -14.71 27.20
N ALA A 499 11.01 -15.31 26.36
CA ALA A 499 11.75 -14.63 25.29
C ALA A 499 11.20 -15.00 23.90
N GLY A 500 11.45 -14.17 22.88
CA GLY A 500 11.12 -14.50 21.49
C GLY A 500 11.06 -13.32 20.50
N VAL A 501 10.65 -13.66 19.28
CA VAL A 501 10.39 -12.71 18.19
C VAL A 501 8.98 -12.99 17.63
N TRP A 502 8.25 -11.94 17.25
CA TRP A 502 6.92 -11.99 16.65
C TRP A 502 6.89 -11.24 15.32
N LEU A 503 6.14 -11.74 14.34
CA LEU A 503 5.99 -11.12 13.01
C LEU A 503 4.60 -10.55 12.80
N GLN A 504 4.49 -9.32 12.29
CA GLN A 504 3.21 -8.64 12.08
C GLN A 504 3.15 -7.95 10.71
N GLY A 505 2.15 -8.30 9.88
CA GLY A 505 1.93 -7.63 8.60
C GLY A 505 2.67 -8.24 7.41
N CYS A 506 3.22 -9.45 7.56
CA CYS A 506 3.95 -10.22 6.55
C CYS A 506 3.55 -11.71 6.50
N ASN A 507 2.50 -12.13 7.20
CA ASN A 507 2.18 -13.53 7.48
C ASN A 507 0.99 -14.08 6.65
N GLU A 508 0.57 -13.44 5.54
CA GLU A 508 -0.60 -13.89 4.77
C GLU A 508 -0.54 -15.37 4.37
N ARG A 509 0.67 -15.89 4.16
CA ARG A 509 0.94 -17.30 3.85
C ARG A 509 0.40 -18.28 4.90
N THR A 510 0.30 -17.86 6.16
CA THR A 510 -0.26 -18.63 7.29
C THR A 510 -1.58 -18.04 7.80
N HIS A 511 -1.67 -16.72 7.99
CA HIS A 511 -2.79 -16.07 8.69
C HIS A 511 -3.88 -15.49 7.76
N GLY A 512 -3.75 -15.63 6.44
CA GLY A 512 -4.73 -15.15 5.47
C GLY A 512 -4.57 -13.67 5.05
N LEU A 513 -5.38 -13.22 4.10
CA LEU A 513 -5.27 -11.88 3.50
C LEU A 513 -5.49 -10.74 4.50
N SER A 514 -6.16 -11.00 5.62
CA SER A 514 -6.34 -10.04 6.73
C SER A 514 -5.03 -9.64 7.41
N ASP A 515 -3.95 -10.42 7.28
CA ASP A 515 -2.69 -10.12 7.97
C ASP A 515 -2.07 -8.78 7.51
N THR A 516 -2.30 -8.33 6.27
CA THR A 516 -1.72 -7.06 5.80
C THR A 516 -2.61 -5.84 6.05
N LEU A 517 -3.79 -6.02 6.62
CA LEU A 517 -4.82 -5.00 6.74
C LEU A 517 -4.93 -4.39 8.14
N LEU A 518 -5.39 -3.13 8.17
CA LEU A 518 -5.77 -2.43 9.40
C LEU A 518 -7.00 -3.08 10.08
N SER A 519 -7.81 -3.84 9.34
CA SER A 519 -9.10 -4.40 9.77
C SER A 519 -9.07 -5.18 11.09
N ILE A 520 -7.94 -5.85 11.33
CA ILE A 520 -7.71 -6.76 12.46
C ILE A 520 -6.61 -6.24 13.41
N LEU A 521 -6.06 -5.04 13.16
CA LEU A 521 -4.88 -4.54 13.88
C LEU A 521 -5.14 -4.43 15.40
N ALA A 522 -6.34 -3.98 15.80
CA ALA A 522 -6.76 -3.92 17.20
C ALA A 522 -6.77 -5.31 17.89
N HIS A 523 -7.25 -6.34 17.18
CA HIS A 523 -7.35 -7.70 17.71
C HIS A 523 -5.97 -8.36 17.75
N ARG A 524 -5.20 -8.28 16.66
CA ARG A 524 -3.87 -8.88 16.55
C ARG A 524 -2.86 -8.27 17.51
N GLY A 525 -2.94 -6.96 17.76
CA GLY A 525 -2.16 -6.31 18.82
C GLY A 525 -2.46 -6.92 20.19
N GLY A 526 -3.72 -7.25 20.46
CA GLY A 526 -4.13 -8.02 21.64
C GLY A 526 -3.55 -9.44 21.67
N GLU A 527 -3.63 -10.19 20.58
CA GLU A 527 -3.08 -11.56 20.50
C GLU A 527 -1.56 -11.60 20.70
N VAL A 528 -0.81 -10.67 20.10
CA VAL A 528 0.64 -10.55 20.27
C VAL A 528 0.99 -10.15 21.71
N VAL A 529 0.27 -9.20 22.32
CA VAL A 529 0.44 -8.85 23.74
C VAL A 529 0.12 -10.05 24.64
N GLN A 530 -0.90 -10.85 24.33
CA GLN A 530 -1.26 -12.06 25.07
C GLN A 530 -0.21 -13.17 24.92
N SER A 531 0.44 -13.32 23.77
CA SER A 531 1.55 -14.27 23.58
C SER A 531 2.84 -13.84 24.29
N ILE A 532 3.08 -12.54 24.44
CA ILE A 532 4.27 -12.00 25.13
C ILE A 532 4.09 -11.95 26.66
N PHE A 533 2.90 -11.56 27.14
CA PHE A 533 2.66 -11.21 28.55
C PHE A 533 1.46 -11.92 29.21
N GLY A 534 0.69 -12.70 28.45
CA GLY A 534 -0.36 -13.55 29.04
C GLY A 534 0.25 -14.62 29.97
N PRO A 535 -0.55 -15.24 30.84
CA PRO A 535 -0.07 -16.35 31.64
C PRO A 535 0.47 -17.48 30.75
N SER A 536 1.66 -18.00 31.06
CA SER A 536 2.17 -19.27 30.51
C SER A 536 1.19 -20.39 30.85
N GLY A 537 0.21 -20.60 29.98
CA GLY A 537 -0.86 -21.56 30.20
C GLY A 537 -0.29 -22.97 30.34
N SER A 538 -0.50 -23.58 31.51
CA SER A 538 -0.35 -25.02 31.69
C SER A 538 -1.22 -25.73 30.65
N LYS A 539 -0.61 -26.60 29.85
CA LYS A 539 -1.29 -27.44 28.85
C LYS A 539 -2.30 -28.38 29.47
#